data_AF-D7KM96-F1
#
_entry.id   AF-D7KM96-F1
#
_cell.length_a   1.000
_cell.length_b   1.000
_cell.length_c   1.000
_cell.angle_alpha   90.00
_cell.angle_beta   90.00
_cell.angle_gamma   90.00
#
_symmetry.space_group_name_H-M   'P 1'
#
loop_
_entity.id
_entity.type
_entity.pdbx_description
1 polymer ?
#
loop_
_entity_poly.entity_id
_entity_poly.type
_entity_poly.pdbx_seq_one_letter_code
_entity_poly.pdbx_strand_id
1 'polypeptide(L)'
;MNRKDYWLFEGIIVKVMSKALAEKGYYKQKGVVKKVIDKYVGEIEMLDSKHVLRVDQVELETVLPQIGGIVKIVNGAYRGSNAKLLGVDTEKFCAKVQIEKGVYDGRVIKSIEYEDICKLA
;
A
#
# COMPACT_ATOMS: atom_id res chain seq x y z
N MET A 1 3.65 -3.42 -20.45
CA MET A 1 4.65 -2.55 -19.80
C MET A 1 3.93 -1.55 -18.87
N ASN A 2 3.21 -2.05 -17.86
CA ASN A 2 2.31 -1.22 -17.00
C ASN A 2 2.82 -1.07 -15.56
N ARG A 3 3.83 -1.86 -15.16
CA ARG A 3 4.46 -1.76 -13.85
C ARG A 3 5.39 -0.54 -13.83
N LYS A 4 5.34 0.22 -12.74
CA LYS A 4 6.21 1.36 -12.48
C LYS A 4 7.22 0.98 -11.39
N ASP A 5 8.36 1.64 -11.41
CA ASP A 5 9.41 1.55 -10.39
C ASP A 5 9.01 2.30 -9.09
N TYR A 6 8.04 3.21 -9.15
CA TYR A 6 7.43 3.83 -7.98
C TYR A 6 6.04 3.25 -7.66
N TRP A 7 5.64 3.20 -6.39
CA TRP A 7 4.33 2.62 -5.98
C TRP A 7 3.54 3.47 -4.99
N LEU A 8 4.14 4.47 -4.35
CA LEU A 8 3.42 5.27 -3.35
C LEU A 8 2.19 6.00 -3.92
N PHE A 9 1.16 6.09 -3.08
CA PHE A 9 -0.04 6.88 -3.26
C PHE A 9 -0.39 7.57 -1.95
N GLU A 10 -0.99 8.75 -2.04
CA GLU A 10 -1.55 9.43 -0.87
C GLU A 10 -2.79 8.67 -0.36
N GLY A 11 -2.99 8.68 0.97
CA GLY A 11 -4.14 8.06 1.61
C GLY A 11 -4.04 6.54 1.78
N ILE A 12 -2.87 5.93 1.61
CA ILE A 12 -2.63 4.51 1.94
C ILE A 12 -1.90 4.38 3.28
N ILE A 13 -2.07 3.23 3.93
CA ILE A 13 -1.35 2.85 5.14
C ILE A 13 -0.12 2.02 4.74
N VAL A 14 1.06 2.51 5.11
CA VAL A 14 2.34 1.81 4.90
C VAL A 14 2.94 1.40 6.25
N LYS A 15 3.89 0.48 6.19
CA LYS A 15 4.70 0.06 7.34
C LYS A 15 6.15 0.45 7.12
N VAL A 16 6.75 1.10 8.11
CA VAL A 16 8.15 1.54 8.04
C VAL A 16 9.07 0.34 8.29
N MET A 17 9.96 0.07 7.33
CA MET A 17 10.93 -1.03 7.38
C MET A 17 12.39 -0.53 7.40
N SER A 18 12.61 0.79 7.52
CA SER A 18 13.94 1.36 7.69
C SER A 18 14.60 0.89 8.99
N LYS A 19 15.78 0.26 8.87
CA LYS A 19 16.62 -0.11 10.02
C LYS A 19 17.20 1.12 10.71
N ALA A 20 17.50 2.18 9.95
CA ALA A 20 18.03 3.44 10.51
C ALA A 20 17.01 4.15 11.41
N LEU A 21 15.71 3.93 11.18
CA LEU A 21 14.63 4.45 12.02
C LEU A 21 14.25 3.52 13.17
N ALA A 22 14.90 2.35 13.31
CA ALA A 22 14.64 1.41 14.40
C ALA A 22 15.03 1.99 15.76
N GLU A 23 16.19 2.66 15.85
CA GLU A 23 16.66 3.31 17.08
C GLU A 23 15.73 4.43 17.55
N LYS A 24 14.96 5.02 16.62
CA LYS A 24 13.96 6.04 16.91
C LYS A 24 12.56 5.47 17.20
N GLY A 25 12.42 4.14 17.23
CA GLY A 25 11.17 3.46 17.56
C GLY A 25 10.15 3.33 16.42
N TYR A 26 10.51 3.65 15.16
CA TYR A 26 9.57 3.62 14.04
C TYR A 26 9.58 2.31 13.24
N TYR A 27 10.56 1.44 13.45
CA TYR A 27 10.64 0.18 12.72
C TYR A 27 9.42 -0.71 12.99
N LYS A 28 8.84 -1.24 11.91
CA LYS A 28 7.58 -2.01 11.85
C LYS A 28 6.33 -1.23 12.30
N GLN A 29 6.43 0.06 12.58
CA GLN A 29 5.29 0.91 12.88
C GLN A 29 4.55 1.30 11.60
N LYS A 30 3.25 1.57 11.72
CA LYS A 30 2.38 1.92 10.60
C LYS A 30 2.08 3.41 10.59
N GLY A 31 1.93 3.96 9.39
CA GLY A 31 1.58 5.36 9.18
C GLY A 31 0.79 5.56 7.89
N VAL A 32 0.14 6.72 7.79
CA VAL A 32 -0.61 7.13 6.59
C VAL A 32 0.31 7.98 5.72
N VAL A 33 0.37 7.67 4.43
CA VAL A 33 1.02 8.53 3.43
C VAL A 33 0.16 9.78 3.23
N LYS A 34 0.60 10.92 3.74
CA LYS A 34 -0.10 12.21 3.58
C LYS A 34 0.24 12.91 2.28
N LYS A 35 1.49 12.75 1.82
CA LYS A 35 2.00 13.36 0.59
C LYS A 35 3.03 12.45 -0.06
N VAL A 36 3.06 12.45 -1.39
CA VAL A 36 4.13 11.81 -2.17
C VAL A 36 5.00 12.87 -2.83
N ILE A 37 6.31 12.79 -2.62
CA ILE A 37 7.33 13.72 -3.12
C ILE A 37 8.16 12.98 -4.18
N ASP A 38 8.29 13.60 -5.35
CA ASP A 38 9.04 13.09 -6.51
C ASP A 38 8.70 11.65 -6.90
N LYS A 39 7.50 11.16 -6.54
CA LYS A 39 6.96 9.80 -6.74
C LYS A 39 7.51 8.73 -5.80
N TYR A 40 8.67 8.92 -5.16
CA TYR A 40 9.37 7.88 -4.39
C TYR A 40 9.36 8.10 -2.88
N VAL A 41 9.25 9.34 -2.41
CA VAL A 41 9.34 9.65 -0.97
C VAL A 41 7.95 9.92 -0.41
N GLY A 42 7.58 9.22 0.66
CA GLY A 42 6.33 9.46 1.38
C GLY A 42 6.55 10.36 2.58
N GLU A 43 5.69 11.37 2.75
CA GLU A 43 5.51 12.06 4.03
C GLU A 43 4.48 11.27 4.85
N ILE A 44 4.97 10.54 5.85
CA ILE A 44 4.23 9.52 6.61
C ILE A 44 3.86 10.07 7.98
N GLU A 45 2.56 10.20 8.26
CA GLU A 45 2.05 10.48 9.61
C GLU A 45 1.85 9.15 10.35
N MET A 46 2.64 8.91 11.40
CA MET A 46 2.58 7.68 12.20
C MET A 46 1.24 7.57 12.93
N LEU A 47 0.62 6.38 12.90
CA LEU A 47 -0.73 6.19 13.45
C LEU A 47 -0.80 6.48 14.95
N ASP A 48 0.21 6.04 15.71
CA ASP A 48 0.21 6.11 17.17
C ASP A 48 0.79 7.44 17.67
N SER A 49 2.01 7.78 17.25
CA SER A 49 2.71 8.98 17.76
C SER A 49 2.33 10.29 17.07
N LYS A 50 1.65 10.24 15.92
CA LYS A 50 1.37 11.39 15.04
C LYS A 50 2.62 12.10 14.50
N HIS A 51 3.81 11.54 14.72
CA HIS A 51 5.04 12.06 14.14
C HIS A 51 4.99 11.98 12.62
N VAL A 52 5.61 12.94 11.94
CA VAL A 52 5.70 12.97 10.48
C VAL A 52 7.13 12.67 10.06
N LEU A 53 7.29 11.66 9.20
CA LEU A 53 8.58 11.20 8.69
C LEU A 53 8.60 11.33 7.17
N ARG A 54 9.78 11.58 6.59
CA ARG A 54 10.01 11.39 5.16
C ARG A 54 10.80 10.12 4.95
N VAL A 55 10.21 9.18 4.23
CA VAL A 55 10.77 7.84 4.04
C VAL A 55 10.67 7.47 2.57
N ASP A 56 11.77 6.98 2.00
CA ASP A 56 11.77 6.46 0.63
C ASP A 56 10.97 5.15 0.58
N GLN A 57 10.23 4.95 -0.51
CA GLN A 57 9.44 3.76 -0.73
C GLN A 57 10.20 2.43 -0.60
N VAL A 58 11.52 2.42 -0.80
CA VAL A 58 12.35 1.20 -0.62
C VAL A 58 12.45 0.78 0.85
N GLU A 59 12.19 1.71 1.77
CA GLU A 59 12.15 1.47 3.21
C GLU A 59 10.71 1.35 3.74
N LEU A 60 9.73 1.21 2.85
CA LEU A 60 8.32 1.04 3.17
C LEU A 60 7.81 -0.31 2.65
N GLU A 61 6.81 -0.85 3.34
CA GLU A 61 6.10 -2.08 2.96
C GLU A 61 4.60 -1.78 2.84
N THR A 62 3.93 -2.38 1.85
CA THR A 62 2.47 -2.30 1.73
C THR A 62 1.80 -3.00 2.89
N VAL A 63 0.67 -2.47 3.37
CA VAL A 63 -0.13 -3.12 4.42
C VAL A 63 -1.39 -3.70 3.80
N LEU A 64 -1.73 -4.95 4.09
CA LEU A 64 -3.05 -5.50 3.73
C LEU A 64 -4.06 -5.24 4.86
N PRO A 65 -5.31 -4.88 4.55
CA PRO A 65 -6.40 -4.88 5.52
C PRO A 65 -6.87 -6.31 5.80
N GLN A 66 -7.84 -6.46 6.71
CA GLN A 66 -8.60 -7.69 6.81
C GLN A 66 -9.42 -7.93 5.53
N ILE A 67 -9.79 -9.19 5.28
CA ILE A 67 -10.72 -9.54 4.20
C ILE A 67 -12.01 -8.72 4.35
N GLY A 68 -12.49 -8.18 3.23
CA GLY A 68 -13.58 -7.23 3.16
C GLY A 68 -13.16 -5.76 3.24
N GLY A 69 -11.92 -5.48 3.65
CA GLY A 69 -11.37 -4.13 3.69
C GLY A 69 -10.98 -3.60 2.30
N ILE A 70 -10.85 -2.27 2.22
CA ILE A 70 -10.54 -1.56 0.98
C ILE A 70 -9.03 -1.40 0.80
N VAL A 71 -8.57 -1.68 -0.41
CA VAL A 71 -7.20 -1.47 -0.86
C VAL A 71 -7.16 -0.52 -2.05
N LYS A 72 -6.06 0.21 -2.17
CA LYS A 72 -5.60 0.84 -3.40
C LYS A 72 -4.76 -0.16 -4.19
N ILE A 73 -5.03 -0.31 -5.48
CA ILE A 73 -4.09 -0.98 -6.39
C ILE A 73 -2.98 0.02 -6.69
N VAL A 74 -1.79 -0.25 -6.15
CA VAL A 74 -0.66 0.66 -6.19
C VAL A 74 0.27 0.41 -7.38
N ASN A 75 0.15 -0.72 -8.09
CA ASN A 75 0.95 -0.97 -9.29
C ASN A 75 0.23 -1.88 -10.30
N GLY A 76 0.90 -2.17 -11.42
CA GLY A 76 0.37 -3.05 -12.46
C GLY A 76 -0.75 -2.42 -13.29
N ALA A 77 -1.50 -3.26 -14.01
CA ALA A 77 -2.45 -2.81 -15.04
C ALA A 77 -3.66 -2.02 -14.51
N TYR A 78 -4.01 -2.20 -13.24
CA TYR A 78 -5.15 -1.55 -12.59
C TYR A 78 -4.72 -0.50 -11.57
N ARG A 79 -3.47 -0.03 -11.67
CA ARG A 79 -2.91 1.00 -10.80
C ARG A 79 -3.86 2.20 -10.71
N GLY A 80 -4.12 2.66 -9.50
CA GLY A 80 -4.99 3.80 -9.21
C GLY A 80 -6.44 3.41 -8.92
N SER A 81 -6.86 2.16 -9.17
CA SER A 81 -8.19 1.69 -8.77
C SER A 81 -8.26 1.38 -7.29
N ASN A 82 -9.44 1.57 -6.69
CA ASN A 82 -9.77 1.04 -5.37
C ASN A 82 -10.45 -0.32 -5.55
N ALA A 83 -10.16 -1.25 -4.65
CA ALA A 83 -10.71 -2.59 -4.69
C ALA A 83 -10.98 -3.12 -3.28
N LYS A 84 -11.95 -4.03 -3.16
CA LYS A 84 -12.23 -4.78 -1.94
C LYS A 84 -11.38 -6.05 -1.91
N LEU A 85 -10.70 -6.30 -0.79
CA LEU A 85 -9.96 -7.54 -0.56
C LEU A 85 -10.94 -8.69 -0.31
N LEU A 86 -10.90 -9.73 -1.14
CA LEU A 86 -11.79 -10.90 -1.04
C LEU A 86 -11.11 -12.12 -0.43
N GLY A 87 -9.79 -12.22 -0.53
CA GLY A 87 -9.02 -13.35 -0.01
C GLY A 87 -7.53 -13.15 -0.22
N VAL A 88 -6.75 -13.95 0.48
CA VAL A 88 -5.28 -13.95 0.45
C VAL A 88 -4.78 -15.38 0.28
N ASP A 89 -3.72 -15.55 -0.49
CA ASP A 89 -2.98 -16.79 -0.68
C ASP A 89 -1.55 -16.53 -0.19
N THR A 90 -1.28 -16.98 1.05
CA THR A 90 -0.01 -16.75 1.72
C THR A 90 1.13 -17.58 1.16
N GLU A 91 0.83 -18.70 0.49
CA GLU A 91 1.86 -19.53 -0.13
C GLU A 91 2.39 -18.86 -1.40
N LYS A 92 1.51 -18.16 -2.14
CA LYS A 92 1.85 -17.48 -3.40
C LYS A 92 2.08 -15.97 -3.25
N PHE A 93 1.98 -15.43 -2.04
CA PHE A 93 2.13 -14.01 -1.75
C PHE A 93 1.22 -13.12 -2.62
N CYS A 94 0.00 -13.58 -2.87
CA CYS A 94 -0.97 -12.88 -3.72
C CYS A 94 -2.37 -12.85 -3.10
N ALA A 95 -3.21 -11.95 -3.61
CA ALA A 95 -4.55 -11.72 -3.13
C ALA A 95 -5.58 -11.81 -4.25
N LYS A 96 -6.83 -12.03 -3.84
CA LYS A 96 -8.01 -11.88 -4.68
C LYS A 96 -8.70 -10.57 -4.31
N VAL A 97 -8.92 -9.69 -5.28
CA VAL A 97 -9.58 -8.39 -5.06
C VAL A 97 -10.69 -8.15 -6.08
N GLN A 98 -11.65 -7.28 -5.75
CA GLN A 98 -12.70 -6.83 -6.66
C GLN A 98 -12.71 -5.30 -6.74
N ILE A 99 -12.58 -4.75 -7.95
CA ILE A 99 -12.61 -3.30 -8.17
C ILE A 99 -14.02 -2.76 -7.87
N GLU A 100 -14.09 -1.68 -7.09
CA GLU A 100 -15.38 -1.17 -6.59
C GLU A 100 -16.05 -0.13 -7.50
N LYS A 101 -15.27 0.59 -8.33
CA LYS A 101 -15.76 1.71 -9.16
C LYS A 101 -14.86 1.93 -10.39
N GLY A 102 -15.43 2.60 -11.40
CA GLY A 102 -14.73 3.07 -12.60
C GLY A 102 -14.89 2.13 -13.79
N VAL A 103 -14.02 2.25 -14.79
CA VAL A 103 -14.10 1.50 -16.05
C VAL A 103 -14.06 -0.03 -15.85
N TYR A 104 -13.51 -0.48 -14.72
CA TYR A 104 -13.39 -1.90 -14.37
C TYR A 104 -14.27 -2.30 -13.18
N ASP A 105 -15.34 -1.55 -12.90
CA ASP A 105 -16.27 -1.85 -11.81
C ASP A 105 -16.73 -3.32 -11.82
N GLY A 106 -16.74 -3.95 -10.65
CA GLY A 106 -17.09 -5.34 -10.44
C GLY A 106 -16.02 -6.35 -10.87
N ARG A 107 -14.95 -5.94 -11.57
CA ARG A 107 -13.91 -6.86 -12.05
C ARG A 107 -13.17 -7.53 -10.90
N VAL A 108 -13.13 -8.86 -10.93
CA VAL A 108 -12.38 -9.67 -9.97
C VAL A 108 -11.00 -10.01 -10.52
N ILE A 109 -9.96 -9.65 -9.77
CA ILE A 109 -8.57 -10.03 -10.03
C ILE A 109 -8.23 -11.17 -9.07
N LYS A 110 -7.98 -12.36 -9.61
CA LYS A 110 -7.82 -13.59 -8.81
C LYS A 110 -6.46 -13.70 -8.12
N SER A 111 -5.44 -13.08 -8.69
CA SER A 111 -4.06 -13.17 -8.21
C SER A 111 -3.36 -11.84 -8.49
N ILE A 112 -3.37 -10.95 -7.50
CA ILE A 112 -2.58 -9.71 -7.49
C ILE A 112 -1.53 -9.81 -6.38
N GLU A 113 -0.27 -9.48 -6.68
CA GLU A 113 0.82 -9.54 -5.70
C GLU A 113 0.58 -8.58 -4.53
N TYR A 114 1.03 -8.94 -3.33
CA TYR A 114 0.87 -8.09 -2.15
C TYR A 114 1.56 -6.72 -2.28
N GLU A 115 2.67 -6.65 -3.01
CA GLU A 115 3.36 -5.37 -3.29
C GLU A 115 2.58 -4.45 -4.25
N ASP A 116 1.57 -4.98 -4.95
CA ASP A 116 0.75 -4.22 -5.89
C ASP A 116 -0.57 -3.71 -5.29
N ILE A 117 -0.84 -4.01 -4.02
CA ILE A 117 -2.02 -3.55 -3.29
C ILE A 117 -1.68 -3.04 -1.89
N CYS A 118 -2.34 -1.98 -1.46
CA CYS A 118 -2.10 -1.38 -0.14
C CYS A 118 -3.40 -0.92 0.51
N LYS A 119 -3.52 -1.10 1.83
CA LYS A 119 -4.68 -0.70 2.62
C LYS A 119 -4.94 0.80 2.45
N LEU A 120 -6.19 1.15 2.16
CA LEU A 120 -6.62 2.55 2.19
C LEU A 120 -6.81 2.99 3.65
N ALA A 121 -6.41 4.23 3.97
CA ALA A 121 -6.51 4.82 5.32
C ALA A 121 -7.95 5.11 5.73
#